data_AF-A0A7C3HF78-F1
#
_entry.id   AF-A0A7C3HF78-F1
#
_cell.length_a   1.000
_cell.length_b   1.000
_cell.length_c   1.000
_cell.angle_alpha   90.00
_cell.angle_beta   90.00
_cell.angle_gamma   90.00
#
_symmetry.space_group_name_H-M   'P 1'
#
loop_
_entity.id
_entity.type
_entity.pdbx_description
1 polymer ?
#
loop_
_entity_poly.entity_id
_entity_poly.type
_entity_poly.pdbx_seq_one_letter_code
_entity_poly.pdbx_strand_id
1 'polypeptide(L)'
;MRTATKTRPKVKVFSIASRYILREHVPPFVFAFALITLIFLLNLVFRELGRILSKGLPLGIILEFFTLNLAWIVALAVPMAVLMAGLMAFGRLSSDNEITAFKAGGV
;
A
#
# COMPACT_ATOMS: atom_id res chain seq x y z
N MET A 1 -30.74 48.12 -13.32
CA MET A 1 -31.26 46.87 -13.91
C MET A 1 -30.10 45.87 -13.95
N ARG A 2 -29.92 45.07 -12.88
CA ARG A 2 -30.00 43.59 -12.88
C ARG A 2 -29.13 42.97 -13.99
N THR A 3 -28.05 42.23 -13.74
CA THR A 3 -27.83 41.23 -12.69
C THR A 3 -26.36 40.80 -12.64
N ALA A 4 -25.86 40.59 -11.43
CA ALA A 4 -24.56 40.00 -11.13
C ALA A 4 -24.47 38.54 -11.62
N THR A 5 -23.47 38.22 -12.43
CA THR A 5 -23.05 36.86 -12.78
C THR A 5 -22.26 36.26 -11.63
N LYS A 6 -23.00 35.71 -10.65
CA LYS A 6 -22.47 34.86 -9.59
C LYS A 6 -22.57 33.41 -10.01
N THR A 7 -21.50 32.81 -10.52
CA THR A 7 -21.38 31.35 -10.66
C THR A 7 -20.17 30.83 -9.88
N ARG A 8 -20.49 29.93 -8.95
CA ARG A 8 -19.70 29.46 -7.80
C ARG A 8 -18.45 28.67 -8.22
N PRO A 9 -17.41 28.58 -7.38
CA PRO A 9 -16.25 27.73 -7.64
C PRO A 9 -16.68 26.25 -7.57
N LYS A 10 -16.51 25.48 -8.65
CA LYS A 10 -16.71 24.02 -8.63
C LYS A 10 -15.39 23.34 -8.30
N VAL A 11 -15.12 23.22 -7.00
CA VAL A 11 -14.14 22.25 -6.51
C VAL A 11 -14.79 20.86 -6.61
N LYS A 12 -14.62 20.15 -7.74
CA LYS A 12 -15.07 18.74 -7.88
C LYS A 12 -13.96 17.86 -7.30
N VAL A 13 -13.97 17.71 -5.98
CA VAL A 13 -12.84 17.14 -5.22
C VAL A 13 -12.57 15.66 -5.55
N PHE A 14 -13.56 14.88 -6.04
CA PHE A 14 -13.31 13.51 -6.53
C PHE A 14 -14.31 13.08 -7.62
N SER A 15 -13.80 12.57 -8.75
CA SER A 15 -14.59 11.80 -9.72
C SER A 15 -14.93 10.42 -9.13
N ILE A 16 -16.08 9.86 -9.51
CA ILE A 16 -16.51 8.51 -9.07
C ILE A 16 -15.47 7.46 -9.49
N ALA A 17 -14.85 7.65 -10.66
CA ALA A 17 -13.78 6.79 -11.17
C ALA A 17 -12.53 6.82 -10.26
N SER A 18 -12.08 8.00 -9.83
CA SER A 18 -10.93 8.12 -8.92
C SER A 18 -11.19 7.44 -7.57
N ARG A 19 -12.42 7.57 -7.04
CA ARG A 19 -12.81 6.88 -5.80
C ARG A 19 -12.84 5.36 -5.97
N TYR A 20 -13.24 4.88 -7.13
CA TYR A 20 -13.27 3.46 -7.43
C TYR A 20 -11.85 2.89 -7.54
N ILE A 21 -10.95 3.54 -8.29
CA ILE A 21 -9.54 3.12 -8.42
C ILE A 21 -8.85 3.08 -7.04
N LEU A 22 -9.08 4.09 -6.19
CA LEU A 22 -8.53 4.10 -4.83
C LEU A 22 -9.07 2.95 -3.98
N ARG A 23 -10.37 2.62 -4.09
CA ARG A 23 -10.96 1.48 -3.39
C ARG A 23 -10.40 0.15 -3.89
N GLU A 24 -10.13 0.05 -5.19
CA GLU A 24 -9.56 -1.13 -5.82
C GLU A 24 -8.10 -1.36 -5.46
N HIS A 25 -7.36 -0.30 -5.14
CA HIS A 25 -5.96 -0.39 -4.73
C HIS A 25 -5.77 -0.91 -3.29
N VAL A 26 -6.75 -0.71 -2.40
CA VAL A 26 -6.63 -1.07 -0.97
C VAL A 26 -6.46 -2.58 -0.74
N PRO A 27 -7.29 -3.48 -1.31
CA PRO A 27 -7.13 -4.91 -1.13
C PRO A 27 -5.75 -5.47 -1.53
N PRO A 28 -5.23 -5.19 -2.75
CA PRO A 28 -3.92 -5.69 -3.14
C PRO A 28 -2.78 -5.01 -2.38
N PHE A 29 -2.95 -3.77 -1.91
CA PHE A 29 -1.99 -3.13 -1.01
C PHE A 29 -1.86 -3.85 0.33
N VAL A 30 -2.97 -4.14 1.00
CA VAL A 30 -2.93 -4.86 2.28
C VAL A 30 -2.34 -6.26 2.10
N PHE A 31 -2.71 -6.96 1.03
CA PHE A 31 -2.16 -8.28 0.72
C PHE A 31 -0.65 -8.24 0.45
N ALA A 32 -0.20 -7.35 -0.44
CA ALA A 32 1.22 -7.20 -0.77
C ALA A 32 2.04 -6.74 0.44
N PHE A 33 1.52 -5.80 1.22
CA PHE A 33 2.16 -5.32 2.44
C PHE A 33 2.33 -6.43 3.47
N ALA A 34 1.28 -7.23 3.72
CA ALA A 34 1.35 -8.36 4.63
C ALA A 34 2.37 -9.41 4.16
N LEU A 35 2.36 -9.75 2.86
CA LEU A 35 3.28 -10.71 2.28
C LEU A 35 4.74 -10.26 2.36
N ILE A 36 5.03 -9.02 1.96
CA ILE A 36 6.40 -8.46 1.98
C ILE A 36 6.90 -8.34 3.42
N THR A 37 6.06 -7.83 4.34
CA THR A 37 6.40 -7.73 5.76
C THR A 37 6.69 -9.11 6.35
N LEU A 38 5.89 -10.13 6.03
CA LEU A 38 6.12 -11.51 6.46
C LEU A 38 7.46 -12.05 5.96
N ILE A 39 7.78 -11.83 4.68
CA ILE A 39 9.06 -12.27 4.08
C ILE A 39 10.24 -11.60 4.81
N PHE A 40 10.17 -10.29 5.06
CA PHE A 40 11.23 -9.57 5.76
C PHE A 40 11.37 -10.01 7.21
N LEU A 41 10.25 -10.30 7.88
CA LEU A 41 10.25 -10.76 9.27
C LEU A 41 10.87 -12.17 9.37
N LEU A 42 10.55 -13.08 8.45
CA LEU A 42 11.22 -14.38 8.35
C LEU A 42 12.71 -14.22 8.05
N ASN A 43 13.08 -13.31 7.15
CA ASN A 43 14.48 -13.03 6.84
C ASN A 43 15.25 -12.56 8.09
N LEU A 44 14.67 -11.63 8.86
CA LEU A 44 15.22 -11.15 10.12
C LEU A 44 15.41 -12.29 11.13
N VAL A 45 14.40 -13.13 11.29
CA VAL A 45 14.45 -14.32 12.16
C VAL A 45 15.62 -15.20 11.74
N PHE A 46 15.67 -15.69 10.51
CA PHE A 46 16.76 -16.59 10.08
C PHE A 46 18.15 -15.98 10.19
N ARG A 47 18.30 -14.68 9.93
CA ARG A 47 19.59 -13.99 9.97
C ARG A 47 20.09 -13.77 11.39
N GLU A 48 19.21 -13.38 12.31
CA GLU A 48 19.59 -13.00 13.66
C GLU A 48 19.42 -14.14 14.68
N LEU A 49 18.64 -15.19 14.37
CA LEU A 49 18.44 -16.36 15.23
C LEU A 49 19.76 -16.96 15.72
N GLY A 50 20.71 -17.21 14.81
CA GLY A 50 22.01 -17.78 15.21
C GLY A 50 22.74 -16.91 16.22
N ARG A 51 22.68 -15.59 16.05
CA ARG A 51 23.33 -14.62 16.93
C ARG A 51 22.61 -14.47 18.27
N ILE A 52 21.29 -14.62 18.28
CA ILE A 52 20.46 -14.61 19.49
C ILE A 52 20.72 -15.87 20.33
N LEU A 53 20.73 -17.05 19.70
CA LEU A 53 20.99 -18.33 20.37
C LEU A 53 22.40 -18.40 20.95
N SER A 54 23.42 -17.89 20.25
CA SER A 54 24.81 -17.92 20.72
C SER A 54 25.10 -16.98 21.90
N LYS A 55 24.24 -16.00 22.18
CA LYS A 55 24.51 -14.96 23.20
C LYS A 55 23.71 -15.12 24.49
N GLY A 56 22.78 -16.08 24.56
CA GLY A 56 21.96 -16.30 25.77
C GLY A 56 21.15 -15.06 26.19
N LEU A 57 20.66 -14.28 25.23
CA LEU A 57 19.95 -13.02 25.50
C LEU A 57 18.61 -13.27 26.22
N PRO A 58 18.25 -12.45 27.21
CA PRO A 58 16.95 -12.51 27.85
C PRO A 58 15.83 -12.14 26.87
N LEU A 59 14.66 -12.79 27.00
CA LEU A 59 13.52 -12.64 26.09
C LEU A 59 13.03 -11.19 25.92
N GLY A 60 13.14 -10.36 26.97
CA GLY A 60 12.75 -8.94 26.88
C GLY A 60 13.57 -8.15 25.85
N ILE A 61 14.88 -8.36 25.81
CA ILE A 61 15.78 -7.68 24.86
C ILE A 61 15.51 -8.18 23.43
N ILE A 62 15.16 -9.46 23.29
CA ILE A 62 14.79 -10.04 21.99
C ILE A 62 13.53 -9.33 21.44
N LEU A 63 12.52 -9.13 22.28
CA LEU A 63 11.27 -8.46 21.89
C LEU A 63 11.49 -6.99 21.49
N GLU A 64 12.31 -6.26 22.25
CA GLU A 64 12.70 -4.89 21.92
C GLU A 64 13.45 -4.83 20.59
N PHE A 65 14.39 -5.76 20.38
CA PHE A 65 15.13 -5.89 19.12
C PHE A 65 14.20 -6.13 17.91
N PHE A 66 13.23 -7.03 18.04
CA PHE A 66 12.25 -7.28 16.98
C PHE A 66 11.40 -6.04 16.69
N THR A 67 10.95 -5.34 17.72
CA THR A 67 10.11 -4.14 17.58
C THR A 67 10.86 -3.01 16.86
N LEU A 68 12.13 -2.80 17.22
CA LEU A 68 12.98 -1.81 16.56
C LEU A 68 13.24 -2.16 15.09
N ASN A 69 13.47 -3.43 14.77
CA ASN A 69 13.65 -3.86 13.38
C ASN A 69 12.37 -3.78 12.56
N LEU A 70 11.21 -4.04 13.17
CA LEU A 70 9.90 -3.93 12.54
C LEU A 70 9.65 -2.52 11.99
N ALA A 71 10.07 -1.46 12.70
CA ALA A 71 9.92 -0.08 12.24
C ALA A 71 10.63 0.18 10.90
N TRP A 72 11.87 -0.30 10.76
CA TRP A 72 12.63 -0.24 9.51
C TRP A 72 12.03 -1.12 8.41
N ILE A 73 11.62 -2.34 8.74
CA ILE A 73 11.00 -3.27 7.80
C ILE A 73 9.76 -2.63 7.17
N VAL A 74 8.89 -2.02 7.98
CA VAL A 74 7.68 -1.35 7.50
C VAL A 74 8.04 -0.17 6.59
N ALA A 75 9.04 0.64 6.94
CA ALA A 75 9.47 1.77 6.12
C ALA A 75 9.89 1.35 4.70
N LEU A 76 10.53 0.18 4.55
CA LEU A 76 10.86 -0.40 3.25
C LEU A 76 9.71 -1.16 2.58
N ALA A 77 8.89 -1.87 3.36
CA ALA A 77 7.81 -2.70 2.85
C ALA A 77 6.70 -1.86 2.24
N VAL A 78 6.41 -0.66 2.78
CA VAL A 78 5.36 0.24 2.26
C VAL A 78 5.59 0.61 0.79
N PRO A 79 6.71 1.21 0.35
CA PRO A 79 6.89 1.60 -1.05
C PRO A 79 6.87 0.38 -2.00
N MET A 80 7.43 -0.75 -1.57
CA MET A 80 7.39 -1.98 -2.35
C MET A 80 5.95 -2.52 -2.51
N ALA A 81 5.16 -2.47 -1.43
CA ALA A 81 3.76 -2.89 -1.44
C ALA A 81 2.90 -1.98 -2.31
N VAL A 82 3.14 -0.66 -2.32
CA VAL A 82 2.44 0.29 -3.20
C VAL A 82 2.66 -0.07 -4.68
N LEU A 83 3.89 -0.41 -5.07
CA LEU A 83 4.19 -0.82 -6.45
C LEU A 83 3.47 -2.11 -6.84
N MET A 84 3.54 -3.13 -5.98
CA MET A 84 2.82 -4.40 -6.18
C MET A 84 1.31 -4.19 -6.27
N ALA A 85 0.75 -3.38 -5.37
CA ALA A 85 -0.67 -3.04 -5.36
C ALA A 85 -1.10 -2.30 -6.62
N GLY A 86 -0.25 -1.40 -7.12
CA GLY A 86 -0.48 -0.70 -8.37
C GLY A 86 -0.56 -1.68 -9.53
N LEU A 87 0.42 -2.56 -9.65
CA LEU A 87 0.45 -3.58 -10.69
C LEU A 87 -0.77 -4.49 -10.64
N MET A 88 -1.14 -4.99 -9.46
CA MET A 88 -2.31 -5.87 -9.29
C MET A 88 -3.63 -5.15 -9.59
N ALA A 89 -3.83 -3.94 -9.08
CA ALA A 89 -5.05 -3.16 -9.32
C ALA A 89 -5.20 -2.83 -10.81
N PHE A 90 -4.17 -2.29 -11.46
CA PHE A 90 -4.22 -2.01 -12.90
C PHE A 90 -4.31 -3.28 -13.73
N GLY A 91 -3.70 -4.39 -13.30
CA GLY A 91 -3.84 -5.69 -13.93
C GLY A 91 -5.30 -6.18 -13.94
N ARG A 92 -5.99 -6.07 -12.80
CA ARG A 92 -7.41 -6.44 -12.71
C ARG A 92 -8.29 -5.56 -13.58
N LEU A 93 -8.14 -4.23 -13.46
CA LEU A 93 -8.89 -3.26 -14.28
C LEU A 93 -8.67 -3.47 -15.79
N SER A 94 -7.47 -3.92 -16.19
CA SER A 94 -7.16 -4.25 -17.58
C SER A 94 -7.83 -5.56 -18.01
N SER A 95 -7.78 -6.59 -17.17
CA SER A 95 -8.43 -7.89 -17.41
C SER A 95 -9.94 -7.76 -17.56
N ASP A 96 -10.56 -6.90 -16.75
CA ASP A 96 -12.00 -6.64 -16.76
C ASP A 96 -12.42 -5.66 -17.88
N ASN A 97 -11.49 -5.23 -18.73
CA ASN A 97 -11.68 -4.21 -19.78
C ASN A 97 -12.22 -2.85 -19.27
N GLU A 98 -12.14 -2.59 -17.97
CA GLU A 98 -12.61 -1.35 -17.36
C GLU A 98 -11.76 -0.15 -17.81
N ILE A 99 -10.45 -0.33 -18.00
CA ILE A 99 -9.57 0.71 -18.55
C ILE A 99 -10.01 1.11 -19.97
N THR A 100 -10.38 0.13 -20.80
CA THR A 100 -10.88 0.37 -22.16
C THR A 100 -12.22 1.11 -22.14
N ALA A 101 -13.11 0.74 -21.23
CA ALA A 101 -14.40 1.40 -21.05
C ALA A 101 -14.25 2.86 -20.60
N PHE A 102 -13.35 3.15 -19.66
CA PHE A 102 -13.04 4.52 -19.26
C PHE A 102 -12.50 5.35 -20.43
N LYS A 103 -11.56 4.78 -21.19
CA LYS A 103 -11.00 5.42 -22.39
C LYS A 103 -12.06 5.70 -23.45
N ALA A 104 -13.01 4.79 -23.67
CA ALA A 104 -14.12 4.97 -24.61
C ALA A 104 -15.16 6.01 -24.13
N GLY A 105 -15.33 6.14 -22.81
CA GLY A 105 -16.18 7.14 -22.17
C GLY A 105 -15.58 8.55 -22.11
N GLY A 106 -14.37 8.75 -22.64
CA GLY A 106 -13.68 10.03 -22.63
C GLY A 106 -13.13 10.44 -21.26
N VAL A 107 -12.89 9.47 -20.37
CA VAL A 107 -12.29 9.65 -19.03
C VAL A 107 -10.79 9.34 -19.08
#